data_AF-A0A917YME9-F1
#
_entry.id   AF-A0A917YME9-F1
#
_cell.length_a   1.000
_cell.length_b   1.000
_cell.length_c   1.000
_cell.angle_alpha   90.00
_cell.angle_beta   90.00
_cell.angle_gamma   90.00
#
_symmetry.space_group_name_H-M   'P 1'
#
loop_
_entity.id
_entity.type
_entity.pdbx_description
1 polymer ?
#
loop_
_entity_poly.entity_id
_entity_poly.type
_entity_poly.pdbx_seq_one_letter_code
_entity_poly.pdbx_strand_id
1 'polypeptide(L)' 'MESHAATALTGTRRMMQGDLGTCAVRLVDRRTGDLHRVNGTPLTVFTRHPAEAVAELLEGRDPALWEARVERIDPGVRR' A
#
# COMPACT_ATOMS: atom_id res chain seq x y z
N MET A 1 38.01 14.65 -27.51
CA MET A 1 36.74 14.52 -28.25
C MET A 1 36.39 13.04 -28.19
N GLU A 2 35.22 12.75 -27.62
CA GLU A 2 34.51 11.46 -27.61
C GLU A 2 35.03 10.33 -26.71
N SER A 3 34.29 10.06 -25.62
CA SER A 3 34.14 8.72 -25.05
C SER A 3 32.64 8.47 -24.83
N HIS A 4 32.19 7.34 -25.37
CA HIS A 4 30.80 6.93 -25.52
C HIS A 4 30.05 6.67 -24.20
N ALA A 5 28.76 7.01 -24.27
CA ALA A 5 27.58 6.30 -23.77
C ALA A 5 27.75 5.11 -22.81
N ALA A 6 26.99 5.16 -21.71
CA ALA A 6 25.73 4.41 -21.53
C ALA A 6 25.49 4.11 -20.04
N THR A 7 24.38 4.62 -19.49
CA THR A 7 23.49 3.86 -18.59
C THR A 7 22.16 4.60 -18.55
N ALA A 8 21.25 4.20 -19.42
CA ALA A 8 19.83 4.39 -19.18
C ALA A 8 19.36 3.17 -18.40
N LEU A 9 19.00 3.31 -17.12
CA LEU A 9 18.12 2.34 -16.46
C LEU A 9 17.25 3.04 -15.42
N THR A 10 15.95 2.89 -15.66
CA THR A 10 14.83 3.01 -14.70
C THR A 10 14.32 4.41 -14.47
N GLY A 11 13.42 4.83 -15.37
CA GLY A 11 12.38 5.78 -15.02
C GLY A 11 11.69 5.32 -13.74
N THR A 12 11.81 6.13 -12.69
CA THR A 12 11.01 5.98 -11.48
C THR A 12 9.56 6.24 -11.86
N ARG A 13 8.90 5.12 -12.19
CA ARG A 13 7.48 4.82 -12.06
C ARG A 13 6.59 6.06 -12.10
N ARG A 14 5.91 6.25 -13.24
CA ARG A 14 4.67 7.05 -13.38
C ARG A 14 3.92 7.10 -12.05
N MET A 15 4.14 8.16 -11.28
CA MET A 15 3.16 8.68 -10.33
C MET A 15 2.15 9.47 -11.18
N MET A 16 1.56 8.83 -12.19
CA MET A 16 0.50 9.39 -13.00
C MET A 16 -0.82 9.05 -12.32
N GLN A 17 -1.47 10.08 -11.80
CA GLN A 17 -2.76 10.48 -12.36
C GLN A 17 -3.83 9.39 -12.27
N GLY A 18 -4.23 9.07 -11.03
CA GLY A 18 -5.42 8.26 -10.71
C GLY A 18 -5.86 8.37 -9.24
N ASP A 19 -5.33 9.34 -8.50
CA ASP A 19 -5.33 9.37 -7.03
C ASP A 19 -6.56 10.04 -6.40
N LEU A 20 -7.76 9.73 -6.93
CA LEU A 20 -9.03 10.13 -6.29
C LEU A 20 -9.84 8.92 -5.80
N GLY A 21 -9.32 7.70 -6.00
CA GLY A 21 -9.98 6.46 -5.57
C GLY A 21 -9.79 6.19 -4.08
N THR A 22 -10.86 5.78 -3.41
CA THR A 22 -10.77 5.24 -2.04
C THR A 22 -9.92 3.98 -2.06
N CYS A 23 -9.01 3.85 -1.10
CA CYS A 23 -8.20 2.66 -0.87
C CYS A 23 -8.68 1.95 0.39
N ALA A 24 -8.62 0.61 0.39
CA ALA A 24 -8.66 -0.22 1.59
C ALA A 24 -7.23 -0.50 2.07
N VAL A 25 -6.93 -0.15 3.31
CA VAL A 25 -5.67 -0.47 3.98
C VAL A 25 -5.94 -1.50 5.06
N ARG A 26 -5.22 -2.62 5.02
CA ARG A 26 -5.37 -3.75 5.96
C ARG A 26 -4.03 -4.12 6.55
N LEU A 27 -4.02 -4.53 7.82
CA LEU A 27 -2.82 -5.03 8.49
C LEU A 27 -2.77 -6.56 8.35
N VAL A 28 -1.61 -7.09 7.99
CA VAL A 28 -1.37 -8.51 7.71
C VAL A 28 -0.23 -9.02 8.58
N ASP A 29 -0.44 -10.15 9.26
CA ASP A 29 0.62 -10.87 9.94
C ASP A 29 1.49 -11.58 8.89
N ARG A 30 2.77 -11.21 8.80
CA ARG A 30 3.71 -11.78 7.83
C ARG A 30 3.98 -13.26 8.05
N ARG A 31 3.82 -13.76 9.28
CA ARG A 31 4.11 -15.16 9.64
C ARG A 31 3.01 -16.10 9.16
N THR A 32 1.75 -15.66 9.21
CA THR A 32 0.59 -16.49 8.87
C THR A 32 -0.10 -16.08 7.57
N GLY A 33 0.10 -14.84 7.13
CA GLY A 33 -0.62 -14.23 6.01
C GLY A 33 -2.02 -13.74 6.37
N ASP A 34 -2.45 -13.87 7.63
CA ASP A 34 -3.78 -13.49 8.07
C ASP A 34 -3.95 -11.99 8.25
N LEU A 35 -5.19 -11.52 8.06
CA LEU A 35 -5.56 -10.15 8.43
C LEU A 35 -5.58 -10.01 9.96
N HIS A 36 -5.03 -8.91 10.46
CA HIS A 36 -5.23 -8.50 11.83
C HIS A 36 -6.72 -8.28 12.10
N ARG A 37 -7.21 -8.83 13.22
CA ARG A 37 -8.61 -8.74 13.63
C ARG A 37 -8.72 -8.06 14.99
N VAL A 38 -9.69 -7.17 15.13
CA VAL A 38 -10.09 -6.56 16.40
C VAL A 38 -11.46 -7.11 16.75
N ASN A 39 -11.59 -7.73 17.93
CA ASN A 39 -12.82 -8.42 18.37
C ASN A 39 -13.37 -9.40 17.30
N GLY A 40 -12.47 -10.14 16.64
CA GLY A 40 -12.82 -11.11 15.60
C GLY A 40 -13.09 -10.53 14.21
N THR A 41 -13.14 -9.20 14.04
CA THR A 41 -13.43 -8.54 12.76
C THR A 41 -12.14 -8.03 12.11
N PRO A 42 -11.89 -8.27 10.79
CA PRO A 42 -10.69 -7.76 10.14
C PRO A 42 -10.62 -6.24 10.19
N LEU A 43 -9.49 -5.70 10.63
CA LEU A 43 -9.26 -4.26 10.64
C LEU A 43 -9.01 -3.78 9.20
N THR A 44 -9.91 -2.96 8.68
CA THR A 44 -9.80 -2.33 7.36
C THR A 44 -10.04 -0.83 7.49
N VAL A 45 -9.08 -0.02 7.04
CA VAL A 45 -9.19 1.44 6.98
C VAL A 45 -9.48 1.85 5.54
N PHE A 46 -10.59 2.54 5.32
CA PHE A 46 -10.92 3.13 4.03
C PHE A 46 -10.48 4.59 3.99
N THR A 47 -9.59 4.94 3.06
CA THR A 47 -9.00 6.29 3.00
C THR A 47 -8.66 6.71 1.58
N ARG A 48 -8.58 8.02 1.34
CA ARG A 48 -7.98 8.60 0.13
C ARG A 48 -6.49 8.92 0.31
N HIS A 49 -5.99 8.78 1.53
CA HIS A 49 -4.59 9.03 1.92
C HIS A 49 -3.97 7.71 2.43
N PRO A 50 -3.72 6.73 1.54
CA PRO A 50 -3.28 5.40 1.97
C PRO A 50 -1.91 5.41 2.66
N ALA A 51 -1.02 6.35 2.33
CA ALA A 51 0.30 6.44 2.95
C ALA A 51 0.22 6.81 4.44
N GLU A 52 -0.65 7.75 4.80
CA GLU A 52 -0.88 8.17 6.19
C GLU A 52 -1.47 7.02 7.00
N ALA A 53 -2.52 6.36 6.49
CA ALA A 53 -3.13 5.21 7.15
C ALA A 53 -2.15 4.03 7.32
N VAL A 54 -1.24 3.82 6.37
CA VAL A 54 -0.17 2.81 6.50
C VAL A 54 0.77 3.17 7.65
N ALA A 55 1.20 4.42 7.76
CA ALA A 55 2.09 4.87 8.82
C ALA A 55 1.43 4.70 10.20
N GLU A 56 0.17 5.13 10.35
CA GLU A 56 -0.59 4.97 11.59
C GLU A 56 -0.81 3.50 11.97
N LEU A 57 -1.16 2.64 11.00
CA LEU A 57 -1.37 1.22 11.27
C LEU A 57 -0.09 0.47 11.63
N LEU A 58 1.08 0.95 11.19
CA LEU A 58 2.37 0.33 11.52
C LEU A 58 3.05 0.98 12.73
N GLU A 59 2.55 2.12 13.21
CA GLU A 59 3.11 2.79 14.38
C GLU A 59 3.15 1.85 15.59
N GLY A 60 4.32 1.78 16.25
CA GLY A 60 4.54 0.92 17.40
C GLY A 60 4.54 -0.60 17.13
N ARG A 61 4.52 -1.02 15.85
CA ARG A 61 4.52 -2.45 15.47
C ARG A 61 5.85 -2.88 14.87
N ASP A 62 6.20 -4.13 15.09
CA ASP A 62 7.38 -4.75 14.50
C ASP A 62 7.16 -4.97 12.98
N PRO A 63 7.95 -4.33 12.09
CA PRO A 63 7.82 -4.48 10.65
C PRO A 63 8.22 -5.87 10.13
N ALA A 64 8.96 -6.68 10.91
CA ALA A 64 9.25 -8.07 10.59
C ALA A 64 8.01 -8.98 10.77
N LEU A 65 7.07 -8.56 11.63
CA LEU A 65 5.84 -9.29 11.92
C LEU A 65 4.63 -8.73 11.17
N TRP A 66 4.61 -7.44 10.90
CA TRP A 66 3.44 -6.76 10.36
C TRP A 66 3.70 -6.08 9.01
N GLU A 67 2.72 -6.19 8.12
CA GLU A 67 2.67 -5.52 6.82
C GLU A 67 1.34 -4.79 6.67
N ALA A 68 1.36 -3.55 6.17
CA ALA A 68 0.15 -2.90 5.71
C ALA A 68 -0.02 -3.12 4.20
N ARG A 69 -1.16 -3.67 3.80
CA ARG A 69 -1.53 -3.88 2.40
C ARG A 69 -2.55 -2.85 1.96
N VAL A 70 -2.25 -2.18 0.85
CA VAL A 70 -3.11 -1.17 0.22
C VAL A 70 -3.75 -1.77 -1.03
N GLU A 71 -5.07 -1.76 -1.10
CA GLU A 71 -5.86 -2.12 -2.27
C GLU A 71 -6.65 -0.91 -2.73
N ARG A 72 -6.60 -0.55 -4.01
CA ARG A 72 -7.48 0.48 -4.57
C ARG A 72 -8.87 -0.10 -4.77
N ILE A 73 -9.88 0.62 -4.31
CA ILE A 73 -11.28 0.25 -4.54
C ILE A 73 -11.71 0.97 -5.80
N ASP A 74 -11.97 0.19 -6.84
CA ASP A 74 -12.55 0.74 -8.05
C ASP A 74 -14.02 1.09 -7.77
N PRO A 75 -14.45 2.35 -7.95
CA PRO A 75 -15.85 2.73 -7.75
C PRO A 75 -16.78 2.14 -8.82
N GLY A 76 -16.26 1.43 -9.82
CA GLY A 76 -16.96 0.92 -11.00
C GLY A 76 -17.57 -0.47 -10.89
N VAL A 77 -17.46 -1.20 -9.77
CA VAL A 77 -18.26 -2.44 -9.58
C VAL A 77 -19.62 -2.08 -9.01
N ARG A 78 -20.50 -1.54 -9.86
CA ARG A 78 -21.95 -1.64 -9.65
C ARG A 78 -22.35 -3.05 -10.09
N ARG A 79 -22.69 -3.92 -9.14
CA ARG A 79 -23.46 -5.14 -9.43
C ARG A 79 -24.95 -4.79 -9.47
#